data_AF-A0A7V9HU00-F1
#
_entry.id   AF-A0A7V9HU00-F1
#
_cell.length_a   1.000
_cell.length_b   1.000
_cell.length_c   1.000
_cell.angle_alpha   90.00
_cell.angle_beta   90.00
_cell.angle_gamma   90.00
#
_symmetry.space_group_name_H-M   'P 1'
#
loop_
_entity.id
_entity.type
_entity.pdbx_description
1 polymer ?
#
loop_
_entity_poly.entity_id
_entity_poly.type
_entity_poly.pdbx_seq_one_letter_code
_entity_poly.pdbx_strand_id
1 'polypeptide(L)'
;MYCPTCGNEITVELKYCNRCGANLTLPPSSLPAPITAPVSLTAPTVVIGLTITGGLGIIFGAITGLAEMHVHPAALTWMLLFGMATLFGCSTMLIRFWSKMVSVQRQPSAPQHIRPASERAKPQQLPPRFEPVPSVTEHTTRTFSPAYREPSERGSQ
;
A
#
# COMPACT_ATOMS: atom_id res chain seq x y z
N MET A 1 -2.79 24.13 10.05
CA MET A 1 -2.62 22.79 9.45
C MET A 1 -1.13 22.45 9.46
N TYR A 2 -0.68 21.21 9.24
CA TYR A 2 0.75 20.86 9.21
C TYR A 2 1.19 20.35 7.84
N CYS A 3 2.42 20.63 7.42
CA CYS A 3 2.99 20.15 6.16
C CYS A 3 3.26 18.63 6.22
N PRO A 4 2.81 17.83 5.24
CA PRO A 4 3.00 16.37 5.24
C PRO A 4 4.47 15.95 5.06
N THR A 5 5.32 16.83 4.53
CA THR A 5 6.74 16.52 4.26
C THR A 5 7.67 16.85 5.42
N CYS A 6 7.41 17.95 6.15
CA CYS A 6 8.33 18.43 7.21
C CYS A 6 7.67 18.68 8.57
N GLY A 7 6.34 18.50 8.69
CA GLY A 7 5.62 18.68 9.94
C GLY A 7 5.52 20.13 10.43
N ASN A 8 5.96 21.12 9.65
CA ASN A 8 5.85 22.53 10.03
C ASN A 8 4.39 23.00 9.97
N GLU A 9 4.01 23.90 10.86
CA GLU A 9 2.70 24.55 10.78
C GLU A 9 2.58 25.37 9.48
N ILE A 10 1.41 25.30 8.87
CA ILE A 10 1.03 25.97 7.63
C ILE A 10 -0.33 26.64 7.81
N THR A 11 -0.45 27.85 7.28
CA THR A 11 -1.72 28.55 7.12
C THR A 11 -2.43 28.02 5.87
N VAL A 12 -3.77 28.03 5.90
CA VAL A 12 -4.62 27.31 4.93
C VAL A 12 -4.54 27.88 3.50
N GLU A 13 -3.94 29.06 3.31
CA GLU A 13 -3.90 29.75 2.02
C GLU A 13 -2.58 29.59 1.24
N LEU A 14 -1.62 28.84 1.77
CA LEU A 14 -0.31 28.66 1.13
C LEU A 14 -0.32 27.49 0.13
N LYS A 15 0.11 27.76 -1.12
CA LYS A 15 0.30 26.72 -2.14
C LYS A 15 1.53 25.84 -1.90
N TYR A 16 2.51 26.33 -1.12
CA TYR A 16 3.76 25.65 -0.84
C TYR A 16 4.14 25.82 0.64
N CYS A 17 4.87 24.87 1.20
CA CYS A 17 5.40 24.99 2.56
C CYS A 17 6.60 25.94 2.61
N ASN A 18 6.56 26.94 3.49
CA ASN A 18 7.64 27.93 3.67
C ASN A 18 8.97 27.36 4.18
N ARG A 19 8.97 26.13 4.73
CA ARG A 19 10.17 25.53 5.32
C ARG A 19 10.85 24.53 4.39
N CYS A 20 10.09 23.69 3.67
CA CYS A 20 10.63 22.63 2.83
C CYS A 20 10.26 22.74 1.35
N GLY A 21 9.49 23.77 0.95
CA GLY A 21 9.08 23.97 -0.44
C GLY A 21 8.05 22.95 -0.97
N ALA A 22 7.53 22.06 -0.13
CA ALA A 22 6.57 21.04 -0.56
C ALA A 22 5.29 21.68 -1.08
N ASN A 23 4.82 21.23 -2.24
CA ASN A 23 3.61 21.73 -2.86
C ASN A 23 2.37 21.15 -2.15
N LEU A 24 1.56 22.04 -1.56
CA LEU A 24 0.36 21.72 -0.79
C LEU A 24 -0.92 21.71 -1.66
N THR A 25 -0.81 22.12 -2.94
CA THR A 25 -1.92 22.06 -3.91
C THR A 25 -2.14 20.67 -4.50
N LEU A 26 -1.18 19.76 -4.33
CA LEU A 26 -1.39 18.35 -4.66
C LEU A 26 -2.12 17.68 -3.49
N PRO A 27 -3.34 17.16 -3.70
CA PRO A 27 -3.97 16.35 -2.67
C PRO A 27 -3.05 15.13 -2.42
N PRO A 28 -2.83 14.71 -1.17
CA PRO A 28 -1.93 13.61 -0.81
C PRO A 28 -2.37 12.23 -1.36
N SER A 29 -3.41 12.18 -2.17
CA SER A 29 -3.98 11.00 -2.81
C SER A 29 -3.25 10.54 -4.09
N SER A 30 -2.13 11.15 -4.47
CA SER A 30 -1.28 10.65 -5.58
C SER A 30 -0.11 9.77 -5.14
N LEU A 31 0.01 9.42 -3.84
CA LEU A 31 0.88 8.30 -3.49
C LEU A 31 0.22 7.01 -3.99
N PRO A 32 0.93 6.18 -4.78
CA PRO A 32 0.39 4.92 -5.25
C PRO A 32 -0.03 4.12 -4.02
N ALA A 33 -1.30 3.70 -4.00
CA ALA A 33 -1.84 2.82 -2.97
C ALA A 33 -0.80 1.73 -2.69
N PRO A 34 -0.45 1.45 -1.41
CA PRO A 34 0.37 0.30 -1.12
C PRO A 34 -0.41 -0.89 -1.67
N ILE A 35 0.16 -1.51 -2.71
CA ILE A 35 -0.33 -2.76 -3.27
C ILE A 35 -0.17 -3.76 -2.13
N THR A 36 -1.20 -3.89 -1.30
CA THR A 36 -1.37 -5.07 -0.46
C THR A 36 -1.51 -6.22 -1.44
N ALA A 37 -0.36 -6.77 -1.83
CA ALA A 37 -0.30 -8.04 -2.52
C ALA A 37 -1.16 -9.02 -1.70
N PRO A 38 -2.15 -9.68 -2.31
CA PRO A 38 -2.93 -10.67 -1.60
C PRO A 38 -1.95 -11.75 -1.14
N VAL A 39 -1.64 -11.77 0.15
CA VAL A 39 -0.85 -12.84 0.75
C VAL A 39 -1.62 -14.12 0.47
N SER A 40 -1.10 -14.97 -0.39
CA SER A 40 -1.75 -16.18 -0.86
C SER A 40 -1.95 -17.14 0.31
N LEU A 41 -3.13 -17.08 0.94
CA LEU A 41 -3.54 -18.01 2.00
C LEU A 41 -3.62 -19.47 1.51
N THR A 42 -3.53 -19.69 0.19
CA THR A 42 -3.46 -21.02 -0.41
C THR A 42 -2.24 -21.82 0.03
N ALA A 43 -1.06 -21.20 0.16
CA ALA A 43 0.14 -21.92 0.60
C ALA A 43 0.04 -22.51 2.03
N PRO A 44 -0.35 -21.74 3.07
CA PRO A 44 -0.59 -22.30 4.42
C PRO A 44 -1.62 -23.43 4.41
N THR A 45 -2.71 -23.21 3.69
CA THR A 45 -3.86 -24.12 3.71
C THR A 45 -3.49 -25.47 3.09
N VAL A 46 -2.73 -25.46 1.99
CA VAL A 46 -2.24 -26.69 1.35
C VAL A 46 -1.26 -27.43 2.25
N VAL A 47 -0.34 -26.73 2.92
CA VAL A 47 0.65 -27.36 3.83
C VAL A 47 -0.04 -27.99 5.04
N ILE A 48 -1.00 -27.30 5.66
CA ILE A 48 -1.77 -27.83 6.79
C ILE A 48 -2.63 -29.02 6.34
N GLY A 49 -3.28 -28.90 5.18
CA GLY A 49 -4.06 -29.99 4.59
C GLY A 49 -3.20 -31.24 4.38
N LEU A 50 -2.06 -31.10 3.70
CA LEU A 50 -1.14 -32.20 3.38
C LEU A 50 -0.56 -32.86 4.64
N THR A 51 -0.21 -32.08 5.66
CA THR A 51 0.32 -32.63 6.92
C THR A 51 -0.75 -33.43 7.68
N ILE A 52 -2.01 -32.97 7.68
CA ILE A 52 -3.10 -33.71 8.33
C ILE A 52 -3.42 -34.99 7.56
N THR A 53 -3.67 -34.93 6.24
CA THR A 53 -3.99 -36.14 5.46
C THR A 53 -2.82 -37.11 5.38
N GLY A 54 -1.59 -36.61 5.20
CA GLY A 54 -0.39 -37.44 5.20
C GLY A 54 -0.15 -38.10 6.55
N GLY A 55 -0.27 -37.35 7.64
CA GLY A 55 -0.14 -37.89 9.00
C GLY A 55 -1.19 -38.94 9.33
N LEU A 56 -2.45 -38.69 9.00
CA LEU A 56 -3.52 -39.67 9.20
C LEU A 56 -3.27 -40.94 8.38
N GLY A 57 -2.87 -40.81 7.12
CA GLY A 57 -2.57 -41.93 6.24
C GLY A 57 -1.47 -42.84 6.79
N ILE A 58 -0.40 -42.25 7.35
CA ILE A 58 0.69 -43.02 7.97
C ILE A 58 0.19 -43.77 9.21
N ILE A 59 -0.60 -43.13 10.07
CA ILE A 59 -1.13 -43.78 11.29
C ILE A 59 -2.08 -44.91 10.93
N PHE A 60 -3.03 -44.68 10.03
CA PHE A 60 -3.96 -45.71 9.58
C PHE A 60 -3.23 -46.86 8.89
N GLY A 61 -2.26 -46.57 8.02
CA GLY A 61 -1.44 -47.58 7.35
C GLY A 61 -0.62 -48.44 8.32
N ALA A 62 -0.03 -47.82 9.35
CA ALA A 62 0.68 -48.54 10.39
C ALA A 62 -0.26 -49.46 11.17
N ILE A 63 -1.45 -48.99 11.55
CA ILE A 63 -2.43 -49.79 12.29
C ILE A 63 -2.90 -50.99 11.46
N THR A 64 -3.22 -50.79 10.18
CA THR A 64 -3.63 -51.90 9.31
C THR A 64 -2.52 -52.93 9.13
N GLY A 65 -1.27 -52.50 8.95
CA GLY A 65 -0.13 -53.43 8.83
C GLY A 65 0.19 -54.17 10.13
N LEU A 66 0.04 -53.51 11.28
CA LEU A 66 0.25 -54.16 12.58
C LEU A 66 -0.90 -55.08 13.00
N ALA A 67 -2.13 -54.81 12.53
CA ALA A 67 -3.29 -55.65 12.79
C ALA A 67 -3.14 -57.04 12.15
N GLU A 68 -2.51 -57.13 10.96
CA GLU A 68 -2.22 -58.41 10.31
C GLU A 68 -1.20 -59.27 11.08
N MET A 69 -0.31 -58.63 11.84
CA MET A 69 0.73 -59.29 12.64
C MET A 69 0.27 -59.79 14.02
N HIS A 70 -1.04 -59.79 14.31
CA HIS A 70 -1.60 -60.27 15.59
C HIS A 70 -0.99 -59.61 16.84
N VAL A 71 -0.65 -58.32 16.74
CA VAL A 71 -0.12 -57.54 17.87
C VAL A 71 -1.20 -57.36 18.94
N HIS A 72 -0.79 -57.40 20.22
CA HIS A 72 -1.71 -57.24 21.35
C HIS A 72 -2.49 -55.91 21.24
N PRO A 73 -3.84 -55.92 21.37
CA PRO A 73 -4.69 -54.75 21.08
C PRO A 73 -4.37 -53.54 21.96
N ALA A 74 -3.90 -53.78 23.19
CA ALA A 74 -3.44 -52.72 24.09
C ALA A 74 -2.32 -51.88 23.46
N ALA A 75 -1.33 -52.49 22.81
CA ALA A 75 -0.22 -51.77 22.19
C ALA A 75 -0.67 -50.92 21.01
N LEU A 76 -1.61 -51.44 20.20
CA LEU A 76 -2.24 -50.72 19.09
C LEU A 76 -2.94 -49.44 19.59
N THR A 77 -3.68 -49.58 20.69
CA THR A 77 -4.43 -48.46 21.30
C THR A 77 -3.48 -47.37 21.80
N TRP A 78 -2.38 -47.74 22.47
CA TRP A 78 -1.36 -46.80 22.92
C TRP A 78 -0.62 -46.12 21.77
N MET A 79 -0.27 -46.86 20.72
CA MET A 79 0.34 -46.27 19.51
C MET A 79 -0.58 -45.25 18.84
N LEU A 80 -1.87 -45.58 18.67
CA LEU A 80 -2.84 -44.66 18.08
C LEU A 80 -2.99 -43.39 18.92
N LEU A 81 -3.13 -43.54 20.24
CA LEU A 81 -3.28 -42.40 21.15
C LEU A 81 -2.05 -41.49 21.11
N PHE A 82 -0.85 -42.08 21.16
CA PHE A 82 0.41 -41.34 21.07
C PHE A 82 0.61 -40.67 19.70
N GLY A 83 0.25 -41.36 18.61
CA GLY A 83 0.30 -40.83 17.25
C GLY A 83 -0.62 -39.61 17.06
N MET A 84 -1.87 -39.71 17.53
CA MET A 84 -2.83 -38.60 17.48
C MET A 84 -2.38 -37.42 18.35
N ALA A 85 -1.87 -37.68 19.56
CA ALA A 85 -1.34 -36.63 20.44
C ALA A 85 -0.14 -35.90 19.81
N THR A 86 0.78 -36.65 19.18
CA THR A 86 1.95 -36.08 18.50
C THR A 86 1.56 -35.26 17.28
N LEU A 87 0.64 -35.77 16.45
CA LEU A 87 0.11 -35.03 15.30
C LEU A 87 -0.52 -33.71 15.73
N PHE A 88 -1.38 -33.76 16.74
CA PHE A 88 -2.05 -32.58 17.27
C PHE A 88 -1.04 -31.58 17.86
N GLY A 89 -0.02 -32.06 18.58
CA GLY A 89 1.08 -31.24 19.08
C GLY A 89 1.85 -30.54 17.97
N CYS A 90 2.24 -31.27 16.92
CA CYS A 90 2.91 -30.70 15.76
C CYS A 90 2.04 -29.66 15.04
N SER A 91 0.77 -29.96 14.77
CA SER A 91 -0.15 -29.04 14.10
C SER A 91 -0.38 -27.76 14.92
N THR A 92 -0.58 -27.87 16.24
CA THR A 92 -0.77 -26.70 17.11
C THR A 92 0.49 -25.84 17.20
N MET A 93 1.68 -26.44 17.27
CA MET A 93 2.95 -25.70 17.20
C MET A 93 3.12 -24.97 15.87
N LEU A 94 2.84 -25.64 14.74
CA LEU A 94 2.89 -25.03 13.41
C LEU A 94 1.92 -23.85 13.31
N ILE A 95 0.66 -24.02 13.72
CA ILE A 95 -0.34 -22.94 13.69
C ILE A 95 0.11 -21.77 14.57
N ARG A 96 0.64 -22.03 15.76
CA ARG A 96 1.11 -20.98 16.68
C ARG A 96 2.32 -20.24 16.11
N PHE A 97 3.26 -20.97 15.50
CA PHE A 97 4.43 -20.41 14.83
C PHE A 97 4.03 -19.53 13.64
N TRP A 98 3.14 -20.02 12.78
CA TRP A 98 2.62 -19.27 11.64
C TRP A 98 1.82 -18.04 12.10
N SER A 99 0.99 -18.17 13.14
CA SER A 99 0.23 -17.05 13.70
C SER A 99 1.15 -15.95 14.24
N LYS A 100 2.24 -16.34 14.94
CA LYS A 100 3.29 -15.41 15.38
C LYS A 100 3.97 -14.72 14.20
N MET A 101 4.40 -15.47 13.18
CA MET A 101 5.05 -14.92 11.98
C MET A 101 4.15 -13.95 11.21
N VAL A 102 2.87 -14.31 11.01
CA VAL A 102 1.89 -13.45 10.36
C VAL A 102 1.61 -12.20 11.20
N SER A 103 1.56 -12.32 12.54
CA SER A 103 1.36 -11.16 13.42
C SER A 103 2.52 -10.16 13.38
N VAL A 104 3.76 -10.64 13.24
CA VAL A 104 4.96 -9.79 13.09
C VAL A 104 4.96 -9.08 11.74
N GLN A 105 4.53 -9.76 10.67
CA GLN A 105 4.36 -9.15 9.34
C GLN A 105 3.17 -8.19 9.26
N ARG A 106 2.14 -8.38 10.10
CA ARG A 106 0.98 -7.49 10.24
C ARG A 106 1.26 -6.22 11.06
N GLN A 107 2.51 -5.80 11.18
CA GLN A 107 2.83 -4.40 11.51
C GLN A 107 3.13 -3.57 10.25
N PRO A 108 2.17 -3.31 9.34
CA PRO A 108 2.18 -2.07 8.60
C PRO A 108 1.64 -0.97 9.53
N SER A 109 2.44 0.09 9.70
CA SER A 109 2.09 1.47 10.02
C SER A 109 0.68 1.72 10.60
N ALA A 110 0.64 2.24 11.82
CA ALA A 110 -0.57 2.64 12.53
C ALA A 110 -1.68 3.23 11.62
N PRO A 111 -2.95 2.83 11.81
CA PRO A 111 -4.06 3.35 11.02
C PRO A 111 -4.33 4.82 11.43
N GLN A 112 -3.93 5.78 10.59
CA GLN A 112 -4.58 7.08 10.64
C GLN A 112 -6.00 6.93 10.11
N HIS A 113 -6.93 7.08 11.02
CA HIS A 113 -8.38 7.04 10.90
C HIS A 113 -8.88 7.94 9.75
N ILE A 114 -8.97 7.42 8.52
CA ILE A 114 -9.77 8.07 7.46
C ILE A 114 -11.23 7.76 7.77
N ARG A 115 -11.85 8.70 8.47
CA ARG A 115 -13.30 8.78 8.67
C ARG A 115 -13.98 8.84 7.29
N PRO A 116 -14.89 7.92 6.94
CA PRO A 116 -15.64 8.03 5.70
C PRO A 116 -16.65 9.18 5.83
N ALA A 117 -16.40 10.30 5.16
CA ALA A 117 -17.46 11.24 4.80
C ALA A 117 -18.18 10.63 3.59
N SER A 118 -19.23 9.87 3.85
CA SER A 118 -20.63 10.27 3.62
C SER A 118 -20.83 11.21 2.44
N GLU A 119 -21.64 10.72 1.51
CA GLU A 119 -22.45 11.48 0.55
C GLU A 119 -21.71 12.29 -0.52
N ARG A 120 -21.42 11.58 -1.62
CA ARG A 120 -22.06 11.81 -2.93
C ARG A 120 -22.71 13.21 -3.12
N ALA A 121 -21.90 14.24 -3.30
CA ALA A 121 -22.36 15.51 -3.85
C ALA A 121 -22.23 15.48 -5.39
N LYS A 122 -23.36 15.75 -6.06
CA LYS A 122 -23.53 15.89 -7.51
C LYS A 122 -22.42 16.74 -8.17
N PRO A 123 -22.01 16.45 -9.43
CA PRO A 123 -21.22 17.39 -10.20
C PRO A 123 -22.08 18.64 -10.49
N GLN A 124 -21.77 19.76 -9.82
CA GLN A 124 -22.27 21.06 -10.22
C GLN A 124 -21.54 21.48 -11.51
N GLN A 125 -22.29 21.47 -12.61
CA GLN A 125 -21.91 22.06 -13.89
C GLN A 125 -21.64 23.56 -13.68
N LEU A 126 -20.39 24.01 -13.88
CA LEU A 126 -20.08 25.43 -13.95
C LEU A 126 -20.55 26.01 -15.29
N PRO A 127 -21.11 27.24 -15.32
CA PRO A 127 -21.51 27.91 -16.55
C PRO A 127 -20.30 28.36 -17.38
N PRO A 128 -20.39 28.38 -18.73
CA PRO A 128 -19.31 28.81 -19.60
C PRO A 128 -19.05 30.32 -19.41
N ARG A 129 -17.86 30.66 -18.92
CA ARG A 129 -17.41 32.04 -18.75
C ARG A 129 -16.90 32.58 -20.08
N PHE A 130 -17.74 33.38 -20.75
CA PHE A 130 -17.41 34.14 -21.97
C PHE A 130 -16.78 35.49 -21.62
N GLU A 131 -15.56 35.50 -21.10
CA GLU A 131 -14.75 36.73 -21.05
C GLU A 131 -13.39 36.46 -21.69
N PRO A 132 -13.06 37.12 -22.82
CA PRO A 132 -11.72 37.05 -23.39
C PRO A 132 -10.75 37.71 -22.41
N VAL A 133 -9.88 36.89 -21.82
CA VAL A 133 -8.79 37.35 -20.95
C VAL A 133 -7.77 38.06 -21.84
N PRO A 134 -7.46 39.35 -21.61
CA PRO A 134 -6.47 40.06 -22.40
C PRO A 134 -5.10 39.39 -22.21
N SER A 135 -4.48 39.02 -23.32
CA SER A 135 -3.17 38.35 -23.31
C SER A 135 -2.10 39.33 -22.85
N VAL A 136 -1.24 38.87 -21.93
CA VAL A 136 -0.10 39.61 -21.38
C VAL A 136 1.07 39.65 -22.38
N THR A 137 0.76 39.73 -23.67
CA THR A 137 1.76 39.84 -24.75
C THR A 137 1.74 41.20 -25.45
N GLU A 138 0.74 42.05 -25.17
CA GLU A 138 0.55 43.30 -25.92
C GLU A 138 1.21 44.54 -25.29
N HIS A 139 1.61 44.50 -24.02
CA HIS A 139 2.11 45.70 -23.31
C HIS A 139 3.63 45.83 -23.15
N THR A 140 4.44 44.84 -23.53
CA THR A 140 5.90 44.87 -23.27
C THR A 140 6.78 45.23 -24.47
N THR A 141 6.22 45.43 -25.67
CA THR A 141 7.03 45.60 -26.89
C THR A 141 7.19 47.05 -27.35
N ARG A 142 6.71 48.05 -26.59
CA ARG A 142 6.73 49.47 -27.03
C ARG A 142 7.94 50.30 -26.61
N THR A 143 8.92 49.76 -25.88
CA THR A 143 10.04 50.56 -25.33
C THR A 143 11.38 50.42 -26.05
N PHE A 144 11.45 49.68 -27.17
CA PHE A 144 12.69 49.54 -27.95
C PHE A 144 12.56 50.16 -29.35
N SER A 145 12.35 51.48 -29.41
CA SER A 145 12.63 52.26 -30.62
C SER A 145 14.06 52.82 -30.51
N PRO A 146 15.06 52.31 -31.25
CA PRO A 146 16.36 52.94 -31.32
C PRO A 146 16.23 54.31 -32.00
N ALA A 147 16.82 55.34 -31.40
CA ALA A 147 16.92 56.67 -31.99
C ALA A 147 17.83 56.58 -33.24
N TYR A 148 17.23 56.66 -34.42
CA TYR A 148 17.97 56.82 -35.67
C TYR A 148 18.69 58.19 -35.64
N ARG A 149 20.01 58.16 -35.79
CA ARG A 149 20.87 59.35 -35.84
C ARG A 149 21.33 59.53 -37.28
N GLU A 150 20.88 60.60 -37.91
CA GLU A 150 21.22 60.95 -39.29
C GLU A 150 22.72 61.29 -39.41
N PRO A 151 23.46 60.76 -40.40
CA PRO A 151 24.84 61.17 -40.65
C PRO A 151 24.88 62.60 -41.17
N SER A 152 25.49 63.52 -40.42
CA SER A 152 25.75 64.88 -40.89
C SER A 152 26.76 64.82 -42.04
N GLU A 153 26.28 65.08 -43.25
CA GLU A 153 27.15 65.51 -44.35
C GLU A 153 27.87 66.80 -43.94
N ARG A 154 29.19 66.71 -43.86
CA ARG A 154 30.13 67.84 -43.76
C ARG A 154 31.44 67.28 -44.30
N GLY A 155 32.05 67.77 -45.37
CA GLY A 155 31.83 68.94 -46.19
C GLY A 155 33.15 69.08 -46.95
N SER A 156 33.05 69.23 -48.25
CA SER A 156 34.12 69.59 -49.18
C SER A 156 35.05 70.68 -48.65
N GLN A 157 36.36 70.42 -48.69
CA GLN A 157 37.39 71.39 -49.07
C GLN A 157 38.45 70.66 -49.90
#